data_AF-A0A9P6WSU5-F1
#
_entry.id   AF-A0A9P6WSU5-F1
#
_cell.length_a   1.000
_cell.length_b   1.000
_cell.length_c   1.000
_cell.angle_alpha   90.00
_cell.angle_beta   90.00
_cell.angle_gamma   90.00
#
_symmetry.space_group_name_H-M   'P 1'
#
loop_
_entity.id
_entity.type
_entity.pdbx_description
1 polymer ?
#
loop_
_entity_poly.entity_id
_entity_poly.type
_entity_poly.pdbx_seq_one_letter_code
_entity_poly.pdbx_strand_id
1 'polypeptide(L)'
;MTPVERSRLLRWRLSWLPGGLPKPCIYHPFDLLTRTHATECLHMHRRLQMPQSIPDPLSFLLNKLPTSRKKPTDKNRSKHIAWSIRWPIICQILHELDYLHHDQISPDVPPLGQKLLSWLFSSS
;
A
#
# COMPACT_ATOMS: atom_id res chain seq x y z
N MET A 1 0.96 -11.51 5.71
CA MET A 1 0.20 -10.99 4.56
C MET A 1 -0.79 -12.05 4.06
N THR A 2 -2.01 -11.66 3.72
CA THR A 2 -3.04 -12.53 3.13
C THR A 2 -2.82 -12.70 1.61
N PRO A 3 -3.43 -13.70 0.95
CA PRO A 3 -3.35 -13.84 -0.51
C PRO A 3 -3.89 -12.61 -1.27
N VAL A 4 -4.97 -11.99 -0.78
CA VAL A 4 -5.58 -10.80 -1.38
C VAL A 4 -4.65 -9.59 -1.29
N GLU A 5 -4.07 -9.34 -0.11
CA GLU A 5 -3.07 -8.27 0.07
C GLU A 5 -1.85 -8.49 -0.84
N ARG A 6 -1.39 -9.74 -0.97
CA ARG A 6 -0.30 -10.10 -1.87
C ARG A 6 -0.67 -9.83 -3.33
N SER A 7 -1.87 -10.18 -3.75
CA SER A 7 -2.36 -9.94 -5.11
C SER A 7 -2.38 -8.43 -5.46
N ARG A 8 -2.94 -7.60 -4.56
CA ARG A 8 -2.92 -6.14 -4.69
C ARG A 8 -1.51 -5.59 -4.85
N LEU A 9 -0.59 -6.09 -4.04
CA LEU A 9 0.82 -5.70 -4.09
C LEU A 9 1.50 -6.05 -5.41
N LEU A 10 1.27 -7.27 -5.90
CA LEU A 10 1.86 -7.73 -7.14
C LEU A 10 1.32 -6.94 -8.34
N ARG A 11 0.00 -6.69 -8.38
CA ARG A 11 -0.62 -5.82 -9.38
C ARG A 11 0.05 -4.44 -9.42
N TRP A 12 0.15 -3.78 -8.26
CA TRP A 12 0.86 -2.50 -8.16
C TRP A 12 2.30 -2.61 -8.70
N ARG A 13 3.10 -3.57 -8.24
CA ARG A 13 4.52 -3.71 -8.63
C ARG A 13 4.73 -3.93 -10.12
N LEU A 14 3.87 -4.69 -10.78
CA LEU A 14 3.96 -4.99 -12.20
C LEU A 14 3.54 -3.82 -13.10
N SER A 15 3.31 -2.64 -12.51
CA SER A 15 2.67 -1.50 -13.18
C SER A 15 1.29 -1.84 -13.72
N TRP A 16 0.71 -2.91 -13.20
CA TRP A 16 -0.63 -3.34 -13.54
C TRP A 16 -1.58 -2.66 -12.55
N LEU A 17 -2.07 -1.50 -12.95
CA LEU A 17 -3.40 -1.10 -12.48
C LEU A 17 -4.32 -2.29 -12.80
N PRO A 18 -5.22 -2.68 -11.90
CA PRO A 18 -6.06 -3.84 -12.16
C PRO A 18 -6.67 -3.66 -13.57
N GLY A 19 -6.72 -4.66 -14.44
CA GLY A 19 -7.38 -4.52 -15.75
C GLY A 19 -6.62 -3.84 -16.92
N GLY A 20 -5.35 -3.45 -16.79
CA GLY A 20 -4.44 -3.24 -17.94
C GLY A 20 -4.54 -1.92 -18.72
N LEU A 21 -5.72 -1.37 -18.93
CA LEU A 21 -5.92 -0.03 -19.50
C LEU A 21 -6.29 0.97 -18.40
N PRO A 22 -5.67 2.16 -18.36
CA PRO A 22 -6.09 3.21 -17.44
C PRO A 22 -7.55 3.56 -17.71
N LYS A 23 -8.40 3.42 -16.69
CA LYS A 23 -9.78 3.89 -16.72
C LYS A 23 -9.85 5.32 -16.19
N PRO A 24 -10.91 6.08 -16.51
CA PRO A 24 -11.20 7.33 -15.82
C PRO A 24 -11.27 7.11 -14.31
N CYS A 25 -10.73 8.06 -13.54
CA CYS A 25 -10.87 8.03 -12.09
C CYS A 25 -12.31 8.36 -11.71
N ILE A 26 -12.90 7.57 -10.81
CA ILE A 26 -14.27 7.80 -10.33
C ILE A 26 -14.44 9.16 -9.63
N TYR A 27 -13.37 9.70 -9.03
CA TYR A 27 -13.40 11.02 -8.38
C TYR A 27 -13.06 12.16 -9.35
N HIS A 28 -12.35 11.85 -10.44
CA HIS A 28 -11.91 12.82 -11.44
C HIS A 28 -12.16 12.24 -12.85
N PRO A 29 -13.40 12.32 -13.37
CA PRO A 29 -13.79 11.61 -14.59
C PRO A 29 -13.03 12.00 -15.86
N PHE A 30 -12.36 13.16 -15.85
CA PHE A 30 -11.54 13.64 -16.96
C PHE A 30 -10.08 13.16 -16.90
N ASP A 31 -9.67 12.59 -15.76
CA ASP A 31 -8.31 12.11 -15.54
C ASP A 31 -8.26 10.59 -15.60
N LEU A 32 -7.28 10.06 -16.32
CA LEU A 32 -6.99 8.63 -16.30
C LEU A 32 -6.31 8.25 -14.98
N LEU A 33 -6.75 7.14 -14.39
CA LEU A 33 -6.18 6.56 -13.17
C LEU A 33 -4.77 6.00 -13.45
N THR A 34 -3.78 6.86 -13.62
CA THR A 34 -2.36 6.52 -13.72
C THR A 34 -1.73 6.39 -12.34
N ARG A 35 -0.47 5.93 -12.24
CA ARG A 35 0.26 5.92 -10.96
C ARG A 35 0.43 7.32 -10.35
N THR A 36 0.75 8.31 -11.20
CA THR A 36 0.89 9.70 -10.76
C THR A 36 -0.44 10.22 -10.25
N HIS A 37 -1.50 10.05 -11.04
CA HIS A 37 -2.84 10.45 -10.62
C HIS A 37 -3.27 9.76 -9.33
N ALA A 38 -3.07 8.44 -9.21
CA ALA A 38 -3.37 7.72 -7.98
C ALA A 38 -2.61 8.25 -6.76
N THR A 39 -1.33 8.60 -6.94
CA THR A 39 -0.48 9.16 -5.88
C THR A 39 -1.05 10.46 -5.34
N GLU A 40 -1.50 11.33 -6.23
CA GLU A 40 -2.11 12.63 -5.91
C GLU A 40 -3.53 12.45 -5.35
N CYS A 41 -4.36 11.69 -6.05
CA CYS A 41 -5.77 11.44 -5.76
C CYS A 41 -5.98 10.76 -4.40
N LEU A 42 -5.09 9.84 -4.01
CA LEU A 42 -5.14 9.16 -2.71
C LEU A 42 -4.26 9.83 -1.63
N HIS A 43 -3.65 10.98 -1.96
CA HIS A 43 -2.75 11.73 -1.08
C HIS A 43 -1.66 10.85 -0.44
N MET A 44 -1.04 9.98 -1.24
CA MET A 44 -0.16 8.92 -0.74
C MET A 44 1.03 9.48 0.06
N HIS A 45 1.65 10.58 -0.36
CA HIS A 45 2.76 11.21 0.36
C HIS A 45 2.39 11.59 1.80
N ARG A 46 1.25 12.26 1.96
CA ARG A 46 0.75 12.70 3.27
C ARG A 46 0.46 11.49 4.16
N ARG A 47 -0.25 10.50 3.63
CA ARG A 47 -0.65 9.31 4.38
C ARG A 47 0.55 8.45 4.77
N LEU A 48 1.53 8.30 3.88
CA LEU A 48 2.72 7.48 4.10
C LEU A 48 3.83 8.21 4.87
N GLN A 49 3.65 9.49 5.18
CA GLN A 49 4.67 10.37 5.78
C GLN A 49 5.97 10.36 4.95
N MET A 50 5.81 10.61 3.64
CA MET A 50 6.88 10.58 2.64
C MET A 50 7.04 11.98 2.01
N PRO A 51 8.27 12.44 1.74
CA PRO A 51 8.49 13.72 1.09
C PRO A 51 8.03 13.68 -0.37
N GLN A 52 7.50 14.81 -0.87
CA GLN A 52 7.03 14.95 -2.26
C GLN A 52 8.16 14.76 -3.30
N SER A 53 9.42 14.87 -2.89
CA SER A 53 10.58 14.59 -3.74
C SER A 53 10.70 13.13 -4.17
N ILE A 54 9.95 12.21 -3.54
CA ILE A 54 9.86 10.81 -3.97
C ILE A 54 8.65 10.67 -4.91
N PRO A 55 8.84 10.45 -6.22
CA PRO A 55 7.73 10.45 -7.17
C PRO A 55 6.70 9.34 -6.91
N ASP A 56 7.16 8.15 -6.51
CA ASP A 56 6.32 7.00 -6.19
C ASP A 56 6.57 6.54 -4.75
N PRO A 57 5.86 7.15 -3.77
CA PRO A 57 6.07 6.86 -2.35
C PRO A 57 5.66 5.43 -2.00
N LEU A 58 4.67 4.86 -2.70
CA LEU A 58 4.20 3.52 -2.47
C LEU A 58 5.26 2.51 -2.91
N SER A 59 5.71 2.54 -4.17
CA SER A 59 6.77 1.63 -4.65
C SER A 59 8.06 1.75 -3.85
N PHE A 60 8.44 2.98 -3.47
CA PHE A 60 9.62 3.21 -2.63
C PHE A 60 9.55 2.44 -1.31
N LEU A 61 8.41 2.52 -0.60
CA LEU A 61 8.22 1.80 0.66
C LEU A 61 8.14 0.29 0.42
N LEU A 62 7.46 -0.16 -0.63
CA LEU A 62 7.34 -1.58 -0.94
C LEU A 62 8.67 -2.25 -1.24
N ASN A 63 9.65 -1.51 -1.76
CA ASN A 63 11.03 -2.00 -1.95
C ASN A 63 11.81 -2.13 -0.63
N LYS A 64 11.31 -1.54 0.46
CA LYS A 64 11.90 -1.63 1.80
C LYS A 64 11.15 -2.58 2.72
N LEU A 65 10.25 -3.40 2.17
CA LEU A 65 9.48 -4.36 2.96
C LEU A 65 10.41 -5.23 3.81
N PRO A 66 10.05 -5.51 5.08
CA PRO A 66 10.84 -6.39 5.91
C PRO A 66 10.92 -7.79 5.28
N THR A 67 12.12 -8.24 4.94
CA THR A 67 12.35 -9.57 4.34
C THR A 67 12.72 -10.64 5.37
N SER A 68 12.93 -10.27 6.64
CA SER A 68 13.38 -11.18 7.69
C SER A 68 12.75 -10.86 9.04
N ARG A 69 12.39 -11.92 9.80
CA ARG A 69 11.97 -11.87 11.20
C ARG A 69 13.16 -11.72 12.14
N LYS A 70 14.00 -10.71 11.94
CA LYS A 70 15.01 -10.41 12.96
C LYS A 70 14.28 -9.85 14.17
N LYS A 71 14.56 -10.38 15.37
CA LYS A 71 14.01 -9.83 16.61
C LYS A 71 14.29 -8.31 16.64
N PRO A 72 13.33 -7.48 17.09
CA PRO A 72 13.57 -6.05 17.24
C PRO A 72 14.74 -5.85 18.21
N THR A 73 15.91 -5.50 17.68
CA THR A 73 17.01 -4.96 18.48
C THR A 73 16.83 -3.47 18.61
N ASP A 74 17.47 -2.80 19.57
CA ASP A 74 17.39 -1.33 19.67
C ASP A 74 17.75 -0.63 18.34
N LYS A 75 18.67 -1.22 17.58
CA LYS A 75 19.08 -0.72 16.25
C LYS A 75 17.98 -0.81 15.18
N ASN A 76 17.00 -1.72 15.33
CA ASN A 76 15.93 -1.95 14.35
C ASN A 76 14.53 -1.59 14.88
N ARG A 77 14.39 -1.25 16.16
CA ARG A 77 13.12 -0.92 16.81
C ARG A 77 12.37 0.21 16.11
N SER A 78 13.08 1.27 15.72
CA SER A 78 12.50 2.40 14.97
C SER A 78 11.93 1.97 13.62
N LYS A 79 12.59 1.04 12.91
CA LYS A 79 12.08 0.47 11.66
C LYS A 79 10.83 -0.35 11.88
N HIS A 80 10.78 -1.17 12.94
CA HIS A 80 9.58 -1.94 13.28
C HIS A 80 8.39 -1.02 13.58
N ILE A 81 8.60 0.04 14.37
CA ILE A 81 7.56 1.04 14.68
C ILE A 81 7.10 1.77 13.41
N ALA A 82 8.02 2.17 12.54
CA ALA A 82 7.66 2.79 11.27
C ALA A 82 6.79 1.86 10.41
N TRP A 83 7.09 0.55 10.39
CA TRP A 83 6.31 -0.44 9.66
C TRP A 83 4.95 -0.74 10.31
N SER A 84 4.81 -0.68 11.64
CA SER A 84 3.49 -0.83 12.28
C SER A 84 2.52 0.29 11.92
N ILE A 85 3.04 1.48 11.61
CA ILE A 85 2.23 2.63 11.17
C ILE A 85 2.00 2.57 9.65
N ARG A 86 3.06 2.41 8.86
CA ARG A 86 2.97 2.52 7.39
C ARG A 86 2.29 1.34 6.73
N TRP A 87 2.39 0.13 7.29
CA TRP A 87 1.86 -1.06 6.63
C TRP A 87 0.32 -1.07 6.54
N PRO A 88 -0.46 -0.79 7.61
CA PRO A 88 -1.90 -0.62 7.48
C PRO A 88 -2.30 0.41 6.42
N ILE A 89 -1.57 1.53 6.36
CA ILE A 89 -1.81 2.60 5.39
C ILE A 89 -1.53 2.13 3.96
N ILE A 90 -0.45 1.39 3.73
CA ILE A 90 -0.15 0.75 2.44
C ILE A 90 -1.29 -0.18 2.02
N CYS A 91 -1.75 -1.06 2.91
CA CYS A 91 -2.83 -1.98 2.59
C CYS A 91 -4.14 -1.24 2.29
N GLN A 92 -4.43 -0.17 3.03
CA GLN A 92 -5.60 0.69 2.81
C GLN A 92 -5.53 1.41 1.46
N ILE A 93 -4.39 2.00 1.10
CA ILE A 93 -4.18 2.62 -0.22
C ILE A 93 -4.39 1.61 -1.35
N LEU A 94 -3.82 0.40 -1.22
CA LEU A 94 -3.98 -0.66 -2.20
C LEU A 94 -5.42 -1.16 -2.33
N HIS A 95 -6.18 -1.10 -1.25
CA HIS A 95 -7.60 -1.42 -1.25
C HIS A 95 -8.43 -0.32 -1.94
N GLU A 96 -8.17 0.95 -1.64
CA GLU A 96 -8.82 2.08 -2.29
C GLU A 96 -8.49 2.13 -3.79
N LEU A 97 -7.27 1.77 -4.20
CA LEU A 97 -6.90 1.60 -5.60
C LEU A 97 -7.74 0.54 -6.32
N ASP A 98 -8.02 -0.58 -5.66
CA ASP A 98 -8.93 -1.60 -6.21
C ASP A 98 -10.34 -1.03 -6.40
N TYR A 99 -10.83 -0.27 -5.42
CA TYR A 99 -12.14 0.38 -5.49
C TYR A 99 -12.20 1.37 -6.67
N LEU A 100 -11.22 2.27 -6.78
CA LEU A 100 -11.12 3.25 -7.88
C LEU A 100 -11.16 2.58 -9.26
N HIS A 101 -10.61 1.37 -9.39
CA HIS A 101 -10.52 0.69 -10.68
C HIS A 101 -11.74 -0.18 -11.02
N HIS A 102 -12.29 -0.85 -10.01
CA HIS A 102 -13.36 -1.82 -10.21
C HIS A 102 -14.76 -1.23 -10.04
N ASP A 103 -14.88 -0.03 -9.45
CA ASP A 103 -16.16 0.59 -9.11
C ASP A 103 -17.07 -0.35 -8.29
N GLN A 104 -16.43 -1.24 -7.52
CA GLN A 104 -17.09 -2.23 -6.68
C GLN A 104 -16.73 -1.94 -5.24
N ILE A 105 -17.76 -1.68 -4.43
CA ILE A 105 -17.65 -1.61 -2.97
C ILE A 105 -17.12 -2.96 -2.50
N SER A 106 -15.90 -2.99 -1.96
CA SER A 106 -15.43 -4.18 -1.28
C SER A 106 -16.29 -4.37 -0.02
N PRO A 107 -16.95 -5.52 0.15
CA PRO A 107 -17.73 -5.77 1.36
C PRO A 107 -16.76 -5.88 2.54
N ASP A 108 -16.93 -4.97 3.49
CA ASP A 108 -16.14 -4.80 4.70
C ASP A 108 -14.64 -4.58 4.50
N VAL A 109 -14.07 -3.62 5.24
CA VAL A 109 -12.62 -3.48 5.34
C VAL A 109 -12.19 -4.29 6.57
N PRO A 110 -11.89 -5.60 6.46
CA PRO A 110 -11.27 -6.31 7.58
C PRO A 110 -9.99 -5.56 7.97
N PRO A 111 -9.55 -5.61 9.23
CA PRO A 111 -8.38 -4.86 9.65
C PRO A 111 -7.19 -5.23 8.76
N LEU A 112 -6.82 -4.28 7.90
CA LEU A 112 -5.88 -4.52 6.81
C LEU A 112 -4.45 -4.59 7.35
N GLY A 113 -3.67 -5.49 6.79
CA GLY A 113 -2.26 -5.62 7.11
C GLY A 113 -1.93 -6.36 8.41
N GLN A 114 -2.94 -6.77 9.20
CA GLN A 114 -2.73 -7.42 10.49
C GLN A 114 -1.83 -8.64 10.40
N LYS A 115 -2.01 -9.48 9.37
CA LYS A 115 -1.21 -10.71 9.23
C LYS A 115 0.29 -10.46 9.06
N LEU A 116 0.71 -9.33 8.48
CA LEU A 116 2.14 -8.99 8.43
C LEU A 116 2.61 -8.42 9.78
N LEU A 117 1.79 -7.60 10.43
CA LEU A 117 2.12 -7.04 11.74
C LEU A 117 2.27 -8.16 12.79
N SER A 118 1.31 -9.08 12.87
CA SER A 118 1.40 -10.23 13.78
C SER A 118 2.67 -11.05 13.51
N TRP A 119 3.07 -11.24 12.25
CA TRP A 119 4.30 -11.94 11.90
C TRP A 119 5.58 -11.14 12.24
N LEU A 120 5.54 -9.81 12.15
CA LEU A 120 6.66 -8.92 12.51
C LEU A 120 6.87 -8.82 14.02
N PHE A 121 5.80 -8.91 14.80
CA PHE A 121 5.80 -8.69 16.24
C PHE A 121 5.58 -9.96 17.06
N SER A 122 5.30 -11.11 16.45
CA SER A 122 5.23 -12.39 17.18
C SER A 122 6.60 -12.69 17.80
N SER A 123 6.66 -12.75 19.13
CA SER A 123 7.80 -13.29 19.87
C SER A 123 7.92 -14.79 19.57
N SER A 124 9.05 -15.21 19.01
CA SER A 124 9.53 -16.59 19.11
C SER A 124 10.39 -16.75 20.35
#